data_AF-A0A2C2V3T2-F1
#
_entry.id   AF-A0A2C2V3T2-F1
#
_cell.length_a   1.000
_cell.length_b   1.000
_cell.length_c   1.000
_cell.angle_alpha   90.00
_cell.angle_beta   90.00
_cell.angle_gamma   90.00
#
_symmetry.space_group_name_H-M   'P 1'
#
loop_
_entity.id
_entity.type
_entity.pdbx_description
1 polymer ?
#
loop_
_entity_poly.entity_id
_entity_poly.type
_entity_poly.pdbx_seq_one_letter_code
_entity_poly.pdbx_strand_id
1 'polypeptide(L)' 'MSDYQQFLDERDKIDFLIQKGYRINGVKEHLNGATVEFLHPKGNVFETLLIGTANARKYFTSLLLKQNHTSS' A
#
# COMPACT_ATOMS: atom_id res chain seq x y z
N MET A 1 -19.53 -9.96 0.21
CA MET A 1 -18.19 -10.30 0.74
C MET A 1 -18.00 -9.48 2.01
N SER A 2 -17.43 -10.06 3.06
CA SER A 2 -17.19 -9.34 4.32
C SER A 2 -16.05 -8.33 4.14
N ASP A 3 -16.14 -7.16 4.78
CA ASP A 3 -15.09 -6.14 4.85
C ASP A 3 -13.73 -6.70 5.26
N TYR A 4 -13.73 -7.78 6.07
CA TYR A 4 -12.52 -8.46 6.49
C TYR A 4 -11.80 -9.17 5.33
N GLN A 5 -12.55 -9.78 4.42
CA GLN A 5 -11.97 -10.47 3.26
C GLN A 5 -11.32 -9.46 2.30
N GLN A 6 -11.99 -8.33 2.07
CA GLN A 6 -11.43 -7.23 1.27
C GLN A 6 -10.13 -6.70 1.89
N PHE A 7 -10.08 -6.55 3.22
CA PHE A 7 -8.87 -6.16 3.91
C PHE A 7 -7.73 -7.17 3.71
N LEU A 8 -8.01 -8.48 3.81
CA LEU A 8 -7.00 -9.51 3.59
C LEU A 8 -6.44 -9.46 2.16
N ASP A 9 -7.32 -9.34 1.17
CA ASP A 9 -6.91 -9.25 -0.23
C ASP A 9 -6.08 -7.99 -0.50
N GLU A 10 -6.45 -6.85 0.09
CA GLU A 10 -5.70 -5.59 0.01
C GLU A 10 -4.32 -5.72 0.67
N ARG A 11 -4.25 -6.28 1.88
CA ARG A 11 -3.01 -6.50 2.61
C ARG A 11 -2.06 -7.41 1.84
N ASP A 12 -2.56 -8.53 1.34
CA ASP A 12 -1.75 -9.51 0.63
C ASP A 12 -1.18 -8.92 -0.67
N LYS A 13 -1.93 -8.05 -1.37
CA LYS A 13 -1.42 -7.31 -2.53
C LYS A 13 -0.33 -6.30 -2.16
N ILE A 14 -0.51 -5.57 -1.07
CA ILE A 14 0.51 -4.64 -0.56
C ILE A 14 1.79 -5.42 -0.24
N ASP A 15 1.68 -6.50 0.54
CA ASP A 15 2.83 -7.31 0.94
C ASP A 15 3.53 -7.93 -0.27
N PHE A 16 2.78 -8.38 -1.28
CA PHE A 16 3.34 -8.90 -2.51
C PHE A 16 4.20 -7.85 -3.25
N LEU A 17 3.74 -6.60 -3.34
CA LEU A 17 4.53 -5.52 -3.94
C LEU A 17 5.77 -5.19 -3.11
N ILE A 18 5.62 -5.07 -1.79
CA ILE A 18 6.75 -4.81 -0.89
C ILE A 18 7.81 -5.91 -0.99
N GLN A 19 7.40 -7.19 -1.00
CA GLN A 19 8.30 -8.33 -1.17
C GLN A 19 9.02 -8.33 -2.53
N LYS A 20 8.35 -7.87 -3.59
CA LYS A 20 8.98 -7.67 -4.89
C LYS A 20 10.03 -6.53 -4.89
N GLY A 21 10.09 -5.72 -3.85
CA GLY A 21 11.00 -4.60 -3.73
C GLY A 21 10.40 -3.27 -4.20
N TYR A 22 9.08 -3.21 -4.39
CA TYR A 22 8.40 -1.93 -4.59
C TYR A 22 8.42 -1.12 -3.30
N ARG A 23 8.41 0.20 -3.45
CA ARG A 23 8.34 1.15 -2.35
C ARG A 23 7.11 2.02 -2.52
N ILE A 24 6.52 2.44 -1.40
CA ILE A 24 5.43 3.41 -1.47
C ILE A 24 6.03 4.74 -1.93
N ASN A 25 5.52 5.25 -3.04
CA ASN A 25 5.94 6.51 -3.66
C ASN A 25 4.98 7.65 -3.30
N GLY A 26 3.68 7.36 -3.23
CA GLY A 26 2.65 8.34 -2.94
C GLY A 26 1.36 7.68 -2.45
N VAL A 27 0.55 8.44 -1.74
CA VAL A 27 -0.79 8.02 -1.32
C VAL A 27 -1.76 9.16 -1.63
N LYS A 28 -2.90 8.84 -2.25
CA LYS A 28 -4.00 9.76 -2.51
C LYS A 28 -5.22 9.29 -1.74
N GLU A 29 -5.60 10.01 -0.70
CA GLU A 29 -6.82 9.73 0.04
C GLU A 29 -8.05 10.30 -0.69
N HIS A 30 -9.15 9.56 -0.64
CA HIS A 30 -10.43 9.93 -1.25
C HIS A 30 -11.58 9.66 -0.27
N LEU A 31 -12.76 10.23 -0.53
CA LEU A 31 -13.93 10.08 0.34
C LEU A 31 -14.38 8.62 0.56
N ASN A 32 -14.07 7.73 -0.38
CA ASN A 32 -14.47 6.32 -0.37
C ASN A 32 -13.30 5.35 -0.14
N GLY A 33 -12.10 5.84 0.18
CA GLY A 33 -10.92 4.98 0.30
C GLY A 33 -9.60 5.74 0.16
N ALA A 34 -8.56 5.04 -0.25
CA ALA A 34 -7.26 5.60 -0.55
C ALA A 34 -6.64 4.87 -1.72
N THR A 35 -5.80 5.57 -2.47
CA THR A 35 -5.05 5.03 -3.60
C THR A 35 -3.57 5.10 -3.25
N VAL A 36 -2.89 3.95 -3.20
CA VAL A 36 -1.47 3.87 -2.86
C VAL A 36 -0.68 3.61 -4.13
N GLU A 37 0.26 4.51 -4.43
CA GLU A 37 1.18 4.42 -5.57
C GLU A 37 2.49 3.78 -5.09
N PHE A 38 2.88 2.69 -5.76
CA PHE A 38 4.09 1.93 -5.53
C PHE A 38 5.04 2.11 -6.71
N LEU A 39 6.33 2.33 -6.41
CA LEU A 39 7.38 2.48 -7.42
C LEU A 39 8.43 1.39 -7.26
N HIS A 40 8.77 0.73 -8.36
CA HIS A 40 9.88 -0.21 -8.40
C HIS A 40 11.20 0.48 -8.81
N PRO A 41 12.24 0.45 -7.95
CA PRO A 41 13.49 1.16 -8.22
C PRO A 41 14.30 0.58 -9.40
N LYS A 42 14.11 -0.70 -9.76
CA LYS A 42 14.88 -1.32 -10.86
C LYS A 42 14.29 -1.12 -12.25
N GLY A 43 13.05 -0.64 -12.37
CA GLY A 43 12.33 -0.69 -13.64
C GLY A 43 11.44 0.50 -13.95
N ASN A 44 11.37 1.50 -13.08
CA ASN A 44 10.43 2.63 -13.20
C ASN A 44 8.98 2.16 -13.40
N VAL A 45 8.64 1.00 -12.84
CA VAL A 45 7.31 0.42 -12.89
C VAL A 45 6.51 1.01 -11.74
N PHE A 46 5.37 1.61 -12.09
CA PHE A 46 4.42 2.14 -11.13
C PHE A 46 3.25 1.19 -11.01
N GLU A 47 2.94 0.79 -9.78
CA GLU A 47 1.78 -0.02 -9.45
C GLU A 47 0.86 0.83 -8.57
N THR A 48 -0.45 0.69 -8.74
CA THR A 48 -1.41 1.49 -7.98
C THR A 48 -2.47 0.60 -7.37
N LEU A 49 -2.65 0.71 -6.06
CA LEU A 49 -3.57 -0.09 -5.28
C LEU A 49 -4.68 0.78 -4.70
N LEU A 50 -5.91 0.44 -5.04
CA LEU A 50 -7.10 1.01 -4.42
C LEU A 50 -7.41 0.27 -3.13
N ILE A 51 -7.54 1.04 -2.06
CA ILE A 51 -7.78 0.60 -0.70
C ILE A 51 -9.12 1.17 -0.25
N GLY A 52 -10.15 0.33 -0.20
CA GLY A 52 -11.46 0.71 0.33
C GLY A 52 -11.53 0.60 1.85
N THR A 53 -10.83 -0.37 2.43
CA THR A 53 -11.02 -0.70 3.85
C THR A 53 -10.23 0.20 4.81
N ALA A 54 -10.85 0.52 5.95
CA ALA A 54 -10.19 1.30 7.00
C ALA A 54 -8.98 0.58 7.62
N ASN A 55 -9.02 -0.75 7.67
CA ASN A 55 -7.93 -1.56 8.23
C ASN A 55 -6.70 -1.54 7.32
N ALA A 56 -6.87 -1.63 6.00
CA ALA A 56 -5.76 -1.53 5.08
C ALA A 56 -5.13 -0.13 5.09
N ARG A 57 -5.92 0.94 5.33
CA ARG A 57 -5.38 2.29 5.55
C ARG A 57 -4.41 2.35 6.72
N LYS A 58 -4.75 1.74 7.86
CA LYS A 58 -3.84 1.65 9.01
C LYS A 58 -2.58 0.85 8.67
N TYR A 59 -2.75 -0.25 7.92
CA TYR A 59 -1.66 -1.13 7.54
C TYR A 59 -0.62 -0.44 6.65
N PHE A 60 -1.01 0.11 5.48
CA PHE A 60 -0.04 0.75 4.59
C PHE A 60 0.56 2.01 5.21
N THR A 61 -0.18 2.73 6.07
CA THR A 61 0.35 3.90 6.78
C THR A 61 1.49 3.48 7.71
N SER A 62 1.33 2.36 8.43
CA SER A 62 2.41 1.81 9.25
C SER A 62 3.64 1.42 8.41
N LEU A 63 3.42 0.81 7.24
CA LEU A 63 4.50 0.49 6.30
C LEU A 63 5.22 1.74 5.78
N LEU A 64 4.48 2.78 5.41
CA LEU A 64 5.04 4.06 4.96
C LEU A 64 5.90 4.72 6.05
N LEU A 65 5.40 4.74 7.28
CA LEU A 65 6.15 5.26 8.44
C LEU A 65 7.43 4.45 8.66
N LYS A 66 7.34 3.11 8.59
CA LYS A 66 8.50 2.23 8.72
C LYS A 66 9.53 2.48 7.61
N GLN A 67 9.08 2.64 6.36
CA GLN A 67 9.94 2.97 5.22
C GLN A 67 10.70 4.29 5.44
N ASN A 68 10.00 5.33 5.92
CA ASN A 68 10.61 6.63 6.22
C ASN A 68 11.61 6.55 7.38
N HIS A 69 11.34 5.72 8.39
CA HIS A 69 12.22 5.57 9.56
C HIS A 69 13.50 4.76 9.26
N THR A 70 13.47 3.86 8.27
CA THR A 70 14.65 3.05 7.90
C THR A 70 15.65 3.82 7.02
N SER A 71 15.41 5.11 6.77
CA SER A 71 16.27 5.97 5.94
C SER A 71 17.27 6.81 6.75
N SER A 72 17.58 6.42 7.99
CA SER A 72 18.55 7.09 8.89
C SER A 72 19.84 6.29 9.05
#